data_AF-A0A1B6AC42-F1
#
_entry.id   AF-A0A1B6AC42-F1
#
_cell.length_a   1.000
_cell.length_b   1.000
_cell.length_c   1.000
_cell.angle_alpha   90.00
_cell.angle_beta   90.00
_cell.angle_gamma   90.00
#
_symmetry.space_group_name_H-M   'P 1'
#
loop_
_entity.id
_entity.type
_entity.pdbx_description
1 polymer ?
#
loop_
_entity_poly.entity_id
_entity_poly.type
_entity_poly.pdbx_seq_one_letter_code
_entity_poly.pdbx_strand_id
1 'polypeptide(L)' 'MITLRALTPCDAVAIRRIYSGASVTFTRGLPMTMEEATTYVTTTIIQARVSPRER' A
#
# COMPACT_ATOMS: atom_id res chain seq x y z
N MET A 1 -9.43 16.19 10.27
CA MET A 1 -10.35 15.64 9.24
C MET A 1 -9.53 14.75 8.32
N ILE A 2 -9.97 13.51 8.08
CA ILE A 2 -9.29 12.57 7.16
C ILE A 2 -10.08 12.54 5.85
N THR A 3 -9.38 12.62 4.72
CA THR A 3 -9.96 12.52 3.37
C THR A 3 -9.40 11.31 2.65
N LEU A 4 -10.27 10.54 2.01
CA LEU A 4 -9.87 9.42 1.16
C LEU A 4 -9.69 9.89 -0.29
N ARG A 5 -8.66 9.37 -0.96
CA ARG A 5 -8.41 9.60 -2.39
C ARG A 5 -7.93 8.31 -3.06
N ALA A 6 -7.96 8.30 -4.39
CA ALA A 6 -7.39 7.20 -5.17
C ALA A 6 -5.89 7.04 -4.87
N LEU A 7 -5.46 5.77 -4.84
CA LEU A 7 -4.06 5.40 -4.72
C LEU A 7 -3.33 5.70 -6.04
N THR A 8 -2.11 6.22 -5.94
CA THR A 8 -1.23 6.53 -7.06
C THR A 8 0.12 5.83 -6.88
N PRO A 9 0.90 5.62 -7.96
CA PRO A 9 2.24 5.03 -7.85
C PRO A 9 3.17 5.77 -6.88
N CYS A 10 3.03 7.10 -6.76
CA CYS A 10 3.82 7.93 -5.85
C CYS A 10 3.60 7.61 -4.36
N ASP A 11 2.52 6.89 -4.03
CA ASP A 11 2.18 6.53 -2.66
C ASP A 11 3.01 5.36 -2.11
N ALA A 12 3.87 4.73 -2.92
CA ALA A 12 4.71 3.60 -2.51
C ALA A 12 5.55 3.89 -1.26
N VAL A 13 6.09 5.10 -1.12
CA VAL A 13 6.86 5.49 0.08
C VAL A 13 5.99 5.51 1.34
N ALA A 14 4.76 6.02 1.23
CA ALA A 14 3.82 6.07 2.33
C ALA A 14 3.34 4.66 2.73
N ILE A 15 3.01 3.83 1.73
CA ILE A 15 2.63 2.41 1.93
C ILE A 15 3.75 1.65 2.63
N ARG A 16 5.00 1.77 2.15
CA ARG A 16 6.16 1.14 2.78
C ARG A 16 6.25 1.52 4.26
N ARG A 17 6.13 2.81 4.59
CA ARG A 17 6.24 3.28 5.97
C ARG A 17 5.16 2.70 6.86
N ILE A 18 3.91 2.69 6.40
CA ILE A 18 2.76 2.18 7.16
C ILE A 18 2.91 0.68 7.41
N TYR A 19 3.16 -0.10 6.36
CA TYR A 19 3.26 -1.55 6.48
C TYR A 19 4.52 -2.01 7.22
N SER A 20 5.67 -1.35 7.02
CA SER A 20 6.88 -1.63 7.82
C SER A 20 6.65 -1.36 9.31
N GLY A 21 6.01 -0.24 9.64
CA GLY A 21 5.67 0.09 11.02
C GLY A 21 4.76 -0.98 11.64
N ALA A 22 3.73 -1.41 10.91
CA ALA A 22 2.84 -2.46 11.37
C ALA A 22 3.56 -3.82 11.52
N SER A 23 4.38 -4.20 10.55
CA SER A 23 5.13 -5.46 10.53
C SER A 23 6.08 -5.57 11.73
N VAL A 24 6.90 -4.54 11.94
CA VAL A 24 7.88 -4.52 13.04
C VAL A 24 7.18 -4.48 14.40
N THR A 25 6.13 -3.67 14.52
CA THR A 25 5.47 -3.44 15.83
C THR A 25 4.60 -4.61 16.25
N PHE A 26 3.84 -5.20 15.32
CA PHE A 26 2.77 -6.14 15.67
C PHE A 26 3.02 -7.57 15.24
N THR A 27 3.84 -7.81 14.22
CA THR A 27 4.07 -9.17 13.70
C THR A 27 5.51 -9.65 13.86
N ARG A 28 6.41 -8.83 14.42
CA ARG A 28 7.87 -9.09 14.51
C ARG A 28 8.48 -9.46 13.14
N GLY A 29 7.83 -9.01 12.07
CA GLY A 29 8.27 -9.26 10.70
C GLY A 29 9.37 -8.29 10.27
N LEU A 30 9.83 -8.48 9.04
CA LEU A 30 10.77 -7.55 8.42
C LEU A 30 10.04 -6.31 7.88
N PRO A 31 10.73 -5.15 7.84
CA PRO A 31 10.24 -3.99 7.10
C PRO A 31 10.03 -4.33 5.63
N MET A 32 8.97 -3.78 5.04
CA MET A 32 8.72 -3.85 3.62
C MET A 32 9.83 -3.12 2.85
N THR A 33 10.33 -3.74 1.79
CA THR A 33 11.29 -3.11 0.87
C THR A 33 10.60 -2.10 -0.06
N MET A 34 11.39 -1.28 -0.76
CA MET A 34 10.82 -0.32 -1.72
C MET A 34 10.23 -1.02 -2.95
N GLU A 35 10.82 -2.14 -3.37
CA GLU A 35 10.34 -2.95 -4.48
C GLU A 35 9.01 -3.62 -4.15
N GLU A 36 8.89 -4.21 -2.96
CA GLU A 36 7.64 -4.77 -2.46
C GLU A 36 6.54 -3.71 -2.41
N ALA A 37 6.84 -2.52 -1.89
CA ALA A 37 5.87 -1.44 -1.81
C ALA A 37 5.39 -0.97 -3.20
N THR A 38 6.32 -0.84 -4.15
CA THR A 38 6.01 -0.47 -5.54
C THR A 38 5.14 -1.54 -6.22
N THR A 39 5.47 -2.82 -5.99
CA THR A 39 4.72 -3.98 -6.50
C THR A 39 3.32 -4.03 -5.92
N TYR A 40 3.18 -3.80 -4.60
CA TYR A 40 1.90 -3.77 -3.91
C TYR A 40 0.99 -2.67 -4.46
N VAL A 41 1.50 -1.44 -4.58
CA VAL A 41 0.73 -0.30 -5.11
C VAL A 41 0.28 -0.56 -6.54
N THR A 42 1.20 -1.03 -7.39
CA THR A 42 0.91 -1.30 -8.80
C THR A 42 -0.15 -2.38 -8.95
N THR A 43 0.01 -3.50 -8.24
CA THR A 43 -0.95 -4.60 -8.22
C THR A 43 -2.31 -4.13 -7.73
N THR A 44 -2.35 -3.35 -6.65
CA THR A 44 -3.61 -2.84 -6.08
C THR A 44 -4.34 -1.93 -7.07
N ILE A 45 -3.62 -1.04 -7.77
CA ILE A 45 -4.20 -0.18 -8.80
C ILE A 45 -4.77 -1.01 -9.96
N ILE A 46 -4.04 -2.03 -10.42
CA ILE A 46 -4.51 -2.93 -11.48
C ILE A 46 -5.77 -3.65 -11.03
N GLN A 47 -5.77 -4.25 -9.84
CA GLN A 47 -6.92 -4.99 -9.30
C GLN A 47 -8.15 -4.09 -9.14
N ALA A 48 -7.96 -2.86 -8.67
CA ALA A 48 -9.05 -1.89 -8.54
C ALA A 48 -9.68 -1.51 -9.89
N ARG A 49 -8.93 -1.60 -11.00
CA ARG A 49 -9.46 -1.40 -12.35
C ARG A 49 -10.19 -2.63 -12.88
N VAL A 50 -9.71 -3.83 -12.56
CA VAL A 50 -10.29 -5.10 -13.01
C VAL A 50 -11.60 -5.41 -12.29
N SER A 51 -11.65 -5.14 -10.98
CA SER A 51 -12.85 -5.33 -10.16
C SER A 51 -13.08 -4.08 -9.31
N PRO A 52 -13.72 -3.04 -9.86
CA PRO A 52 -14.11 -1.88 -9.09
C PRO A 52 -15.05 -2.31 -7.96
N ARG A 53 -14.77 -1.86 -6.74
CA ARG A 53 -15.72 -2.06 -5.64
C ARG A 53 -16.99 -1.27 -5.97
N GLU A 54 -18.14 -1.92 -5.85
CA GLU A 54 -19.44 -1.25 -5.93
C GLU A 54 -19.47 -0.10 -4.91
N ARG A 55 -20.00 1.04 -5.35
CA ARG A 55 -19.85 2.33 -4.68
C ARG A 55 -20.98 2.59 -3.70
#